data_AF-A0A2V8FCE8-F1
#
_entry.id   AF-A0A2V8FCE8-F1
#
_cell.length_a   1.000
_cell.length_b   1.000
_cell.length_c   1.000
_cell.angle_alpha   90.00
_cell.angle_beta   90.00
_cell.angle_gamma   90.00
#
_symmetry.space_group_name_H-M   'P 1'
#
loop_
_entity.id
_entity.type
_entity.pdbx_description
1 polymer ?
#
loop_
_entity_poly.entity_id
_entity_poly.type
_entity_poly.pdbx_seq_one_letter_code
_entity_poly.pdbx_strand_id
1 'polypeptide(L)'
;MGYFLRFALVVLIIAAATPPVGHAQTSSGSNRVLSPTTVAYWQQHTNGDGTVSVDFLLLWRGTPGWFIRGGSHAGGHAYGGFGQWQSTHWMNYGDITLSLDFVSQSKDFDPSTTVVRILDREIALRDANVVLVDGADSGMPVIVGMQYVEPRFSGKDAVAAIVRRSPELFDFLRCDLTLPDANQQAMMAFVCAQLRP
;
A
#
# COMPACT_ATOMS: atom_id res chain seq x y z
N MET A 1 63.14 -12.07 -54.10
CA MET A 1 62.90 -11.11 -53.00
C MET A 1 61.40 -11.07 -52.73
N GLY A 2 60.93 -11.89 -51.78
CA GLY A 2 59.50 -12.01 -51.45
C GLY A 2 59.23 -11.41 -50.07
N TYR A 3 58.39 -10.38 -50.00
CA TYR A 3 57.95 -9.76 -48.76
C TYR A 3 56.71 -10.50 -48.25
N PHE A 4 56.86 -11.22 -47.13
CA PHE A 4 55.76 -11.84 -46.41
C PHE A 4 55.03 -10.79 -45.57
N LEU A 5 53.85 -10.37 -46.02
CA LEU A 5 52.94 -9.49 -45.31
C LEU A 5 52.24 -10.29 -44.19
N ARG A 6 52.60 -10.05 -42.92
CA ARG A 6 51.92 -10.64 -41.76
C ARG A 6 50.73 -9.76 -41.37
N PHE A 7 49.52 -10.24 -41.61
CA PHE A 7 48.29 -9.63 -41.08
C PHE A 7 48.16 -9.96 -39.59
N ALA A 8 48.20 -8.94 -38.74
CA ALA A 8 47.87 -9.05 -37.33
C ALA A 8 46.34 -8.93 -37.17
N LEU A 9 45.70 -10.02 -36.76
CA LEU A 9 44.27 -10.07 -36.42
C LEU A 9 44.08 -9.46 -35.02
N VAL A 10 43.54 -8.24 -34.95
CA VAL A 10 43.14 -7.61 -33.67
C VAL A 10 41.74 -8.11 -33.32
N VAL A 11 41.65 -8.99 -32.32
CA VAL A 11 40.38 -9.47 -31.77
C VAL A 11 39.86 -8.43 -30.76
N LEU A 12 38.85 -7.67 -31.15
CA LEU A 12 38.14 -6.74 -30.28
C LEU A 12 37.15 -7.51 -29.41
N ILE A 13 37.52 -7.80 -28.16
CA ILE A 13 36.61 -8.41 -27.19
C ILE A 13 35.67 -7.30 -26.68
N ILE A 14 34.44 -7.25 -27.21
CA ILE A 14 33.37 -6.42 -26.65
C ILE A 14 32.91 -7.11 -25.36
N ALA A 15 33.38 -6.64 -24.21
CA ALA A 15 32.86 -7.04 -22.92
C ALA A 15 31.39 -6.59 -22.83
N ALA A 16 30.47 -7.51 -23.07
CA ALA A 16 29.05 -7.28 -22.83
C ALA A 16 28.86 -7.03 -21.33
N ALA A 17 28.69 -5.77 -20.94
CA ALA A 17 28.30 -5.41 -19.59
C ALA A 17 26.94 -6.07 -19.33
N THR A 18 26.93 -7.13 -18.54
CA THR A 18 25.68 -7.70 -18.03
C THR A 18 24.98 -6.62 -17.23
N PRO A 19 23.73 -6.25 -17.56
CA PRO A 19 23.01 -5.24 -16.78
C PRO A 19 22.94 -5.71 -15.33
N PRO A 20 23.00 -4.76 -14.37
CA PRO A 20 22.91 -5.10 -12.95
C PRO A 20 21.62 -5.88 -12.71
N VAL A 21 21.75 -7.01 -12.01
CA VAL A 21 20.61 -7.83 -11.60
C VAL A 21 19.70 -6.95 -10.74
N GLY A 22 18.49 -6.66 -11.25
CA GLY A 22 17.50 -5.86 -10.54
C GLY A 22 17.22 -6.48 -9.18
N HIS A 23 17.41 -5.70 -8.11
CA HIS A 23 17.09 -6.16 -6.77
C HIS A 23 15.57 -6.25 -6.66
N ALA A 24 15.05 -7.36 -6.11
CA ALA A 24 13.63 -7.53 -5.88
C ALA A 24 13.11 -6.34 -5.04
N GLN A 25 12.08 -5.66 -5.54
CA GLN A 25 11.45 -4.57 -4.79
C GLN A 25 10.68 -5.17 -3.61
N THR A 26 11.14 -4.88 -2.39
CA THR A 26 10.41 -5.27 -1.18
C THR A 26 9.19 -4.38 -1.03
N SER A 27 8.00 -4.91 -1.31
CA SER A 27 6.75 -4.25 -0.92
C SER A 27 6.57 -4.37 0.59
N SER A 28 6.23 -3.27 1.26
CA SER A 28 5.93 -3.25 2.69
C SER A 28 4.47 -2.88 2.92
N GLY A 29 3.79 -3.65 3.78
CA GLY A 29 2.45 -3.36 4.25
C GLY A 29 2.48 -2.83 5.69
N SER A 30 1.69 -1.82 6.00
CA SER A 30 1.55 -1.29 7.36
C SER A 30 0.13 -0.82 7.62
N ASN A 31 -0.21 -0.62 8.90
CA ASN A 31 -1.48 -0.05 9.32
C ASN A 31 -1.30 0.95 10.45
N ARG A 32 -2.28 1.86 10.59
CA ARG A 32 -2.35 2.81 11.72
C ARG A 32 -3.73 3.43 11.85
N VAL A 33 -4.03 3.92 13.03
CA VAL A 33 -5.21 4.77 13.29
C VAL A 33 -4.99 6.14 12.65
N LEU A 34 -5.96 6.62 11.87
CA LEU A 34 -5.94 7.97 11.27
C LEU A 34 -6.91 8.95 11.95
N SER A 35 -7.94 8.43 12.63
CA SER A 35 -8.97 9.26 13.24
C SER A 35 -9.73 8.49 14.34
N PRO A 36 -10.66 9.15 15.06
CA PRO A 36 -11.54 8.48 16.02
C PRO A 36 -12.30 7.27 15.48
N THR A 37 -12.55 7.22 14.16
CA THR A 37 -13.37 6.17 13.54
C THR A 37 -12.62 5.30 12.54
N THR A 38 -11.43 5.70 12.10
CA THR A 38 -10.82 5.13 10.89
C THR A 38 -9.41 4.60 11.14
N VAL A 39 -9.20 3.34 10.76
CA VAL A 39 -7.88 2.70 10.62
C VAL A 39 -7.52 2.66 9.15
N ALA A 40 -6.28 2.98 8.83
CA ALA A 40 -5.72 2.78 7.49
C ALA A 40 -4.84 1.54 7.43
N TYR A 41 -4.89 0.86 6.30
CA TYR A 41 -3.87 -0.07 5.84
C TYR A 41 -3.33 0.42 4.52
N TRP A 42 -2.03 0.28 4.30
CA TRP A 42 -1.46 0.57 3.00
C TRP A 42 -0.33 -0.38 2.66
N GLN A 43 -0.18 -0.63 1.37
CA GLN A 43 0.98 -1.27 0.78
C GLN A 43 1.75 -0.25 -0.03
N GLN A 44 3.07 -0.25 0.11
CA GLN A 44 3.95 0.65 -0.60
C GLN A 44 5.25 -0.04 -1.00
N HIS A 45 5.90 0.49 -2.03
CA HIS A 45 7.25 0.12 -2.42
C HIS A 45 8.13 1.35 -2.57
N THR A 46 9.44 1.14 -2.39
CA THR A 46 10.45 2.14 -2.71
C THR A 46 10.86 1.98 -4.17
N ASN A 47 10.80 3.07 -4.92
CA ASN A 47 11.25 3.15 -6.30
C ASN A 47 12.78 3.19 -6.37
N GLY A 48 13.36 2.91 -7.54
CA GLY A 48 14.80 2.96 -7.75
C GLY A 48 15.44 4.34 -7.55
N ASP A 49 14.65 5.42 -7.58
CA ASP A 49 15.07 6.81 -7.30
C ASP A 49 14.94 7.21 -5.82
N GLY A 50 14.54 6.28 -4.95
CA GLY A 50 14.33 6.50 -3.52
C GLY A 50 12.97 7.14 -3.16
N THR A 51 12.11 7.43 -4.13
CA THR A 51 10.73 7.86 -3.85
C THR A 51 9.87 6.69 -3.38
N VAL A 52 8.78 6.97 -2.68
CA VAL A 52 7.83 5.94 -2.21
C VAL A 52 6.56 6.02 -3.06
N SER A 53 6.11 4.87 -3.55
CA SER A 53 4.82 4.71 -4.21
C SER A 53 3.87 3.95 -3.30
N VAL A 54 2.65 4.46 -3.10
CA VAL A 54 1.57 3.71 -2.44
C VAL A 54 0.81 2.91 -3.49
N ASP A 55 0.88 1.60 -3.37
CA ASP A 55 0.25 0.66 -4.30
C ASP A 55 -1.24 0.47 -3.98
N PHE A 56 -1.56 0.49 -2.70
CA PHE A 56 -2.92 0.32 -2.20
C PHE A 56 -3.07 1.03 -0.86
N LEU A 57 -4.20 1.71 -0.67
CA LEU A 57 -4.64 2.32 0.59
C LEU A 57 -6.08 1.91 0.87
N LEU A 58 -6.29 1.27 2.00
CA LEU A 58 -7.61 1.02 2.56
C LEU A 58 -7.85 1.97 3.72
N LEU A 59 -9.01 2.63 3.73
CA LEU A 59 -9.54 3.33 4.89
C LEU A 59 -10.74 2.56 5.44
N TRP A 60 -10.59 2.01 6.64
CA TRP A 60 -11.57 1.15 7.29
C TRP A 60 -12.21 1.86 8.48
N ARG A 61 -13.45 2.30 8.29
CA ARG A 61 -14.23 3.11 9.23
C ARG A 61 -15.24 2.28 10.00
N GLY A 62 -15.40 2.57 11.29
CA GLY A 62 -16.42 2.00 12.18
C GLY A 62 -16.91 3.02 13.21
N THR A 63 -17.53 2.57 14.31
CA THR A 63 -17.96 3.46 15.39
C THR A 63 -16.76 4.11 16.13
N PRO A 64 -16.88 5.33 16.69
CA PRO A 64 -15.76 5.96 17.39
C PRO A 64 -15.10 5.05 18.44
N GLY A 65 -13.79 4.82 18.29
CA GLY A 65 -13.00 3.98 19.19
C GLY A 65 -13.17 2.46 18.99
N TRP A 66 -13.81 2.00 17.91
CA TRP A 66 -14.01 0.57 17.64
C TRP A 66 -12.70 -0.24 17.68
N PHE A 67 -11.60 0.35 17.19
CA PHE A 67 -10.27 -0.25 17.14
C PHE A 67 -9.57 -0.37 18.51
N ILE A 68 -10.13 0.23 19.57
CA ILE A 68 -9.52 0.24 20.92
C ILE A 68 -9.88 -1.02 21.70
N ARG A 69 -10.94 -1.74 21.28
CA ARG A 69 -11.55 -2.84 22.05
C ARG A 69 -10.68 -4.11 22.14
N GLY A 70 -9.47 -4.14 21.54
CA GLY A 70 -8.52 -5.23 21.71
C GLY A 70 -7.13 -4.92 21.16
N GLY A 71 -6.16 -5.79 21.45
CA GLY A 71 -4.79 -5.64 20.94
C GLY A 71 -4.75 -5.69 19.40
N SER A 72 -4.01 -4.77 18.78
CA SER A 72 -3.84 -4.75 17.34
C SER A 72 -2.73 -5.72 16.92
N HIS A 73 -3.05 -6.63 16.00
CA HIS A 73 -2.08 -7.52 15.38
C HIS A 73 -2.31 -7.51 13.87
N ALA A 74 -1.24 -7.29 13.11
CA ALA A 74 -1.25 -7.42 11.66
C ALA A 74 -0.24 -8.48 11.25
N GLY A 75 -0.59 -9.25 10.22
CA GLY A 75 0.27 -10.28 9.68
C GLY A 75 0.06 -10.40 8.18
N GLY A 76 0.99 -11.06 7.52
CA GLY A 76 0.85 -11.36 6.11
C GLY A 76 1.75 -12.50 5.70
N HIS A 77 1.33 -13.18 4.65
CA HIS A 77 2.09 -14.22 4.00
C HIS A 77 2.11 -13.93 2.49
N ALA A 78 3.26 -14.14 1.87
CA ALA A 78 3.44 -14.01 0.44
C ALA A 78 3.88 -15.36 -0.12
N TYR A 79 3.25 -15.79 -1.20
CA TYR A 79 3.56 -17.03 -1.90
C TYR A 79 3.91 -16.69 -3.35
N GLY A 80 5.09 -17.11 -3.80
CA GLY A 80 5.53 -16.98 -5.19
C GLY A 80 5.45 -18.32 -5.90
N GLY A 81 4.62 -18.42 -6.94
CA GLY A 81 4.52 -19.57 -7.84
C GLY A 81 5.18 -19.30 -9.20
N PHE A 82 5.17 -20.29 -10.10
CA PHE A 82 5.66 -20.12 -11.47
C PHE A 82 4.83 -19.07 -12.23
N GLY A 83 5.29 -17.81 -12.22
CA GLY A 83 4.71 -16.73 -13.00
C GLY A 83 3.53 -16.00 -12.36
N GLN A 84 3.24 -16.22 -11.08
CA GLN A 84 2.17 -15.52 -10.37
C GLN A 84 2.64 -15.15 -8.95
N TRP A 85 2.36 -13.91 -8.56
CA TRP A 85 2.59 -13.42 -7.20
C TRP A 85 1.24 -13.34 -6.46
N GLN A 86 1.18 -13.91 -5.26
CA GLN A 86 0.01 -13.81 -4.39
C GLN A 86 0.46 -13.45 -2.97
N SER A 87 -0.25 -12.53 -2.32
CA SER A 87 -0.03 -12.23 -0.92
C SER A 87 -1.33 -11.98 -0.18
N THR A 88 -1.46 -12.58 0.99
CA THR A 88 -2.57 -12.38 1.90
C THR A 88 -2.09 -11.56 3.09
N HIS A 89 -2.80 -10.48 3.38
CA HIS A 89 -2.59 -9.65 4.56
C HIS A 89 -3.85 -9.64 5.40
N TRP A 90 -3.70 -9.67 6.72
CA TRP A 90 -4.83 -9.49 7.62
C TRP A 90 -4.50 -8.51 8.73
N MET A 91 -5.54 -7.89 9.25
CA MET A 91 -5.48 -7.01 10.41
C MET A 91 -6.57 -7.39 11.39
N ASN A 92 -6.19 -7.45 12.66
CA ASN A 92 -7.09 -7.76 13.76
C ASN A 92 -7.18 -6.56 14.70
N TYR A 93 -8.40 -6.18 15.04
CA TYR A 93 -8.73 -5.18 16.06
C TYR A 93 -9.84 -5.76 16.95
N GLY A 94 -9.45 -6.30 18.11
CA GLY A 94 -10.36 -7.08 18.94
C GLY A 94 -10.76 -8.39 18.25
N ASP A 95 -12.06 -8.61 18.12
CA ASP A 95 -12.70 -9.74 17.45
C ASP A 95 -12.96 -9.50 15.94
N ILE A 96 -12.54 -8.34 15.43
CA ILE A 96 -12.77 -7.94 14.05
C ILE A 96 -11.51 -8.19 13.23
N THR A 97 -11.62 -9.08 12.24
CA THR A 97 -10.57 -9.40 11.28
C THR A 97 -10.94 -8.89 9.90
N LEU A 98 -10.04 -8.17 9.26
CA LEU A 98 -10.12 -7.89 7.83
C LEU A 98 -8.98 -8.60 7.10
N SER A 99 -9.31 -9.31 6.02
CA SER A 99 -8.35 -9.94 5.11
C SER A 99 -8.31 -9.21 3.77
N LEU A 100 -7.11 -9.14 3.20
CA LEU A 100 -6.80 -8.55 1.91
C LEU A 100 -5.98 -9.57 1.12
N ASP A 101 -6.49 -10.04 0.00
CA ASP A 101 -5.77 -10.95 -0.88
C ASP A 101 -5.35 -10.23 -2.15
N PHE A 102 -4.06 -10.08 -2.36
CA PHE A 102 -3.49 -9.49 -3.54
C PHE A 102 -3.03 -10.60 -4.50
N VAL A 103 -3.40 -10.48 -5.77
CA VAL A 103 -3.08 -11.42 -6.83
C VAL A 103 -2.55 -10.65 -8.03
N SER A 104 -1.31 -10.93 -8.44
CA SER A 104 -0.65 -10.33 -9.61
C SER A 104 -0.36 -11.41 -10.65
N GLN A 105 -0.61 -11.11 -11.92
CA GLN A 105 -0.23 -11.98 -13.05
C GLN A 105 1.26 -11.90 -13.39
N SER A 106 1.98 -10.96 -12.79
CA SER A 106 3.43 -10.89 -12.88
C SER A 106 4.09 -11.74 -11.80
N LYS A 107 5.32 -12.16 -12.08
CA LYS A 107 6.19 -12.84 -11.10
C LYS A 107 6.50 -11.92 -9.90
N ASP A 108 6.58 -10.61 -10.19
CA ASP A 108 6.79 -9.58 -9.19
C ASP A 108 5.48 -8.80 -8.96
N PHE A 109 5.43 -8.03 -7.90
CA PHE A 109 4.28 -7.16 -7.65
C PHE A 109 4.22 -6.06 -8.71
N ASP A 110 3.13 -6.00 -9.49
CA ASP A 110 2.90 -4.99 -10.52
C ASP A 110 1.47 -4.45 -10.39
N PRO A 111 1.27 -3.22 -9.86
CA PRO A 111 -0.06 -2.62 -9.69
C PRO A 111 -0.92 -2.63 -10.95
N SER A 112 -0.33 -2.63 -12.15
CA SER A 112 -1.07 -2.62 -13.41
C SER A 112 -1.77 -3.95 -13.74
N THR A 113 -1.28 -5.04 -13.15
CA THR A 113 -1.83 -6.41 -13.29
C THR A 113 -2.36 -6.99 -11.99
N THR A 114 -2.16 -6.28 -10.87
CA THR A 114 -2.62 -6.70 -9.55
C THR A 114 -4.09 -6.42 -9.33
N VAL A 115 -4.76 -7.43 -8.78
CA VAL A 115 -6.12 -7.34 -8.23
C VAL A 115 -6.05 -7.53 -6.72
N VAL A 116 -6.76 -6.71 -5.97
CA VAL A 116 -7.00 -6.91 -4.53
C VAL A 116 -8.41 -7.47 -4.31
N ARG A 117 -8.52 -8.47 -3.44
CA ARG A 117 -9.79 -9.06 -3.00
C ARG A 117 -10.08 -8.61 -1.59
N ILE A 118 -11.25 -8.00 -1.38
CA ILE A 118 -11.71 -7.44 -0.11
C ILE A 118 -13.24 -7.54 -0.04
N LEU A 119 -13.78 -8.06 1.07
CA LEU A 119 -15.24 -8.17 1.29
C LEU A 119 -16.00 -8.77 0.09
N ASP A 120 -15.50 -9.89 -0.43
CA ASP A 120 -16.02 -10.61 -1.61
C ASP A 120 -15.98 -9.85 -2.95
N ARG A 121 -15.26 -8.73 -3.02
CA ARG A 121 -15.05 -7.97 -4.25
C ARG A 121 -13.62 -8.05 -4.74
N GLU A 122 -13.47 -8.11 -6.07
CA GLU A 122 -12.20 -7.99 -6.75
C GLU A 122 -12.04 -6.59 -7.31
N ILE A 123 -10.91 -5.94 -7.03
CA ILE A 123 -10.63 -4.56 -7.44
C ILE A 123 -9.28 -4.55 -8.14
N ALA A 124 -9.25 -4.18 -9.42
CA ALA A 124 -8.00 -3.99 -10.14
C ALA A 124 -7.32 -2.69 -9.67
N LEU A 125 -6.05 -2.77 -9.23
CA LEU A 125 -5.36 -1.62 -8.65
C LEU A 125 -5.08 -0.49 -9.65
N ARG A 126 -5.10 -0.80 -10.95
CA ARG A 126 -5.06 0.20 -12.03
C ARG A 126 -6.31 1.09 -12.10
N ASP A 127 -7.46 0.60 -11.60
CA ASP A 127 -8.73 1.31 -11.65
C ASP A 127 -9.00 2.06 -10.35
N ALA A 128 -8.56 1.50 -9.21
CA ALA A 128 -8.60 2.15 -7.91
C ALA A 128 -7.48 1.62 -6.99
N ASN A 129 -6.67 2.53 -6.45
CA ASN A 129 -5.67 2.22 -5.42
C ASN A 129 -6.07 2.74 -4.03
N VAL A 130 -7.23 3.39 -3.89
CA VAL A 130 -7.82 3.76 -2.60
C VAL A 130 -9.20 3.14 -2.48
N VAL A 131 -9.43 2.43 -1.37
CA VAL A 131 -10.72 1.78 -1.06
C VAL A 131 -11.22 2.28 0.29
N LEU A 132 -12.49 2.66 0.34
CA LEU A 132 -13.17 3.14 1.55
C LEU A 132 -14.16 2.08 2.01
N VAL A 133 -13.92 1.52 3.19
CA VAL A 133 -14.81 0.54 3.84
C VAL A 133 -15.43 1.17 5.06
N ASP A 134 -16.75 1.05 5.18
CA ASP A 134 -17.50 1.51 6.35
C ASP A 134 -18.12 0.34 7.13
N GLY A 135 -18.52 0.60 8.37
CA GLY A 135 -19.15 -0.40 9.22
C GLY A 135 -18.20 -1.50 9.71
N ALA A 136 -16.95 -1.17 10.03
CA ALA A 136 -15.93 -2.11 10.50
C ALA A 136 -16.41 -3.03 11.63
N ASP A 137 -17.09 -2.47 12.62
CA ASP A 137 -17.61 -3.17 13.80
C ASP A 137 -19.11 -3.48 13.71
N SER A 138 -19.69 -3.43 12.50
CA SER A 138 -21.12 -3.70 12.29
C SER A 138 -21.44 -5.18 12.01
N GLY A 139 -20.42 -6.02 11.80
CA GLY A 139 -20.57 -7.41 11.32
C GLY A 139 -20.86 -7.52 9.81
N MET A 140 -21.20 -6.42 9.14
CA MET A 140 -21.40 -6.35 7.68
C MET A 140 -20.69 -5.12 7.10
N PRO A 141 -19.35 -5.10 7.09
CA PRO A 141 -18.62 -3.99 6.48
C PRO A 141 -18.94 -3.87 4.99
N VAL A 142 -18.96 -2.65 4.48
CA VAL A 142 -19.33 -2.36 3.08
C VAL A 142 -18.33 -1.42 2.43
N ILE A 143 -18.02 -1.67 1.15
CA ILE A 143 -17.24 -0.73 0.34
C ILE A 143 -18.15 0.44 -0.04
N VAL A 144 -17.84 1.63 0.44
CA VAL A 144 -18.63 2.85 0.19
C VAL A 144 -17.99 3.80 -0.82
N GLY A 145 -16.74 3.56 -1.18
CA GLY A 145 -16.02 4.36 -2.16
C GLY A 145 -14.77 3.68 -2.67
N MET A 146 -14.42 3.99 -3.91
CA MET A 146 -13.18 3.59 -4.54
C MET A 146 -12.71 4.77 -5.38
N GLN A 147 -11.42 5.09 -5.31
CA GLN A 147 -10.84 6.13 -6.15
C GLN A 147 -9.40 5.80 -6.50
N TYR A 148 -8.94 6.35 -7.61
CA TYR A 148 -7.54 6.33 -7.99
C TYR A 148 -6.89 7.65 -7.58
N VAL A 149 -5.77 7.57 -6.87
CA VAL A 149 -4.90 8.72 -6.56
C VAL A 149 -3.53 8.49 -7.15
N GLU A 150 -2.86 9.56 -7.58
CA GLU A 150 -1.46 9.48 -8.02
C GLU A 150 -0.61 8.83 -6.92
N PRO A 151 0.02 7.66 -7.13
CA PRO A 151 0.63 6.89 -6.05
C PRO A 151 2.00 7.39 -5.60
N ARG A 152 2.68 8.24 -6.40
CA ARG A 152 4.07 8.64 -6.14
C ARG A 152 4.19 9.89 -5.28
N PHE A 153 4.99 9.79 -4.22
CA PHE A 153 5.20 10.90 -3.29
C PHE A 153 6.64 11.08 -2.87
N SER A 154 6.99 12.35 -2.65
CA SER A 154 8.17 12.74 -1.87
C SER A 154 7.77 12.91 -0.41
N GLY A 155 8.44 12.23 0.51
CA GLY A 155 8.25 12.44 1.95
C GLY A 155 8.27 11.14 2.75
N LYS A 156 8.15 11.29 4.07
CA LYS A 156 8.19 10.16 5.01
C LYS A 156 6.82 9.52 5.25
N ASP A 157 5.74 10.24 4.98
CA ASP A 157 4.37 9.81 5.28
C ASP A 157 3.49 9.96 4.04
N ALA A 158 3.44 8.89 3.26
CA ALA A 158 2.68 8.83 2.03
C ALA A 158 1.17 8.90 2.27
N VAL A 159 0.67 8.28 3.35
CA VAL A 159 -0.76 8.29 3.69
C VAL A 159 -1.21 9.71 4.04
N ALA A 160 -0.45 10.43 4.87
CA ALA A 160 -0.75 11.83 5.18
C ALA A 160 -0.65 12.73 3.95
N ALA A 161 0.26 12.44 3.01
CA ALA A 161 0.34 13.16 1.75
C ALA A 161 -0.91 12.90 0.88
N ILE A 162 -1.41 11.67 0.81
CA ILE A 162 -2.63 11.31 0.04
C ILE A 162 -3.84 12.04 0.61
N VAL A 163 -4.08 11.93 1.92
CA VAL A 163 -5.26 12.49 2.57
C VAL A 163 -5.30 14.02 2.43
N ARG A 164 -4.16 14.73 2.61
CA ARG A 164 -4.11 16.19 2.48
C ARG A 164 -4.47 16.71 1.09
N ARG A 165 -4.23 15.92 0.03
CA ARG A 165 -4.55 16.32 -1.34
C ARG A 165 -5.98 15.98 -1.76
N SER A 166 -6.71 15.26 -0.92
CA SER A 166 -7.98 14.63 -1.27
C SER A 166 -9.01 14.98 -0.18
N PRO A 167 -9.68 16.14 -0.26
CA PRO A 167 -10.64 16.59 0.76
C PRO A 167 -11.71 15.54 1.10
N GLU A 168 -12.16 14.79 0.10
CA GLU A 168 -13.10 13.68 0.26
C GLU A 168 -12.57 12.55 1.14
N LEU A 169 -11.27 12.27 1.09
CA LEU A 169 -10.63 11.29 1.98
C LEU A 169 -10.55 11.83 3.40
N PHE A 170 -10.26 13.12 3.58
CA PHE A 170 -10.25 13.75 4.89
C PHE A 170 -11.64 13.76 5.53
N ASP A 171 -12.69 14.09 4.76
CA ASP A 171 -14.08 14.05 5.22
C ASP A 171 -14.50 12.64 5.64
N PHE A 172 -14.01 11.62 4.93
CA PHE A 172 -14.25 10.22 5.30
C PHE A 172 -13.72 9.86 6.69
N LEU A 173 -12.64 10.53 7.16
CA LEU A 173 -12.02 10.27 8.45
C LEU A 173 -12.85 10.73 9.64
N ARG A 174 -13.82 11.65 9.49
CA ARG A 174 -14.66 12.14 10.60
C ARG A 174 -13.86 12.62 11.83
N CYS A 175 -12.84 13.45 11.56
CA CYS A 175 -11.93 13.97 12.58
C CYS A 175 -12.58 14.86 13.65
N ASP A 176 -13.83 15.28 13.44
CA ASP A 176 -14.64 16.10 14.33
C ASP A 176 -15.39 15.29 15.41
N LEU A 177 -15.36 13.96 15.33
CA LEU A 177 -16.02 13.12 16.32
C LEU A 177 -15.28 13.06 17.66
N THR A 178 -16.05 12.92 18.72
CA THR A 178 -15.55 12.85 20.09
C THR A 178 -15.37 11.41 20.54
N LEU A 179 -14.22 11.11 21.13
CA LEU A 179 -13.95 9.89 21.88
C LEU A 179 -14.35 10.07 23.36
N PRO A 180 -14.75 8.98 24.05
CA PRO A 180 -15.07 9.05 25.48
C PRO A 180 -13.88 9.41 26.37
N ASP A 181 -12.66 9.04 25.97
CA ASP A 181 -11.43 9.31 26.72
C ASP A 181 -10.73 10.59 26.22
N ALA A 182 -10.47 11.52 27.13
CA ALA A 182 -9.89 12.83 26.80
C ALA A 182 -8.43 12.75 26.30
N ASN A 183 -7.64 11.77 26.78
CA ASN A 183 -6.26 11.61 26.33
C ASN A 183 -6.21 11.08 24.90
N GLN A 184 -7.07 10.11 24.59
CA GLN A 184 -7.24 9.60 23.23
C GLN A 184 -7.79 10.68 22.30
N GLN A 185 -8.74 11.51 22.77
CA GLN A 185 -9.23 12.65 22.00
C GLN A 185 -8.11 13.62 21.65
N ALA A 186 -7.26 13.99 22.62
CA ALA A 186 -6.13 14.90 22.39
C ALA A 186 -5.12 14.32 21.39
N MET A 187 -4.81 13.03 21.49
CA MET A 187 -3.94 12.33 20.54
C MET A 187 -4.54 12.30 19.13
N MET A 188 -5.83 11.98 18.99
CA MET A 188 -6.51 11.97 17.69
C MET A 188 -6.62 13.36 17.08
N ALA A 189 -6.84 14.40 17.88
CA ALA A 189 -6.82 15.77 17.40
C ALA A 189 -5.47 16.14 16.77
N PHE A 190 -4.36 15.70 17.36
CA PHE A 190 -3.02 15.90 16.79
C PHE A 190 -2.83 15.13 15.47
N VAL A 191 -3.22 13.86 15.41
CA VAL A 191 -3.15 13.06 14.17
C VAL A 191 -3.98 13.71 13.06
N CYS A 192 -5.24 14.07 13.36
CA CYS A 192 -6.12 14.74 12.41
C CYS A 192 -5.58 16.10 11.95
N ALA A 193 -4.93 16.87 12.81
CA ALA A 193 -4.30 18.13 12.43
C ALA A 193 -3.18 17.94 11.39
N GLN A 194 -2.45 16.82 11.42
CA GLN A 194 -1.42 16.50 10.43
C GLN A 194 -1.99 16.09 9.06
N LEU A 195 -3.25 15.64 9.03
CA LEU A 195 -3.92 15.14 7.83
C LEU A 195 -4.77 16.20 7.12
N ARG A 196 -4.95 17.37 7.74
CA ARG A 196 -5.81 18.45 7.22
C ARG A 196 -5.28 19.02 5.90
N PRO A 197 -6.11 19.13 4.85
CA PRO A 197 -5.75 19.76 3.57
C PRO A 197 -5.23 21.19 3.69
#